data_AF-A0A2X3DQ16-F1
#
_entry.id   AF-A0A2X3DQ16-F1
#
_cell.length_a   1.000
_cell.length_b   1.000
_cell.length_c   1.000
_cell.angle_alpha   90.00
_cell.angle_beta   90.00
_cell.angle_gamma   90.00
#
_symmetry.space_group_name_H-M   'P 1'
#
loop_
_entity.id
_entity.type
_entity.pdbx_description
1 polymer ?
#
loop_
_entity_poly.entity_id
_entity_poly.type
_entity_poly.pdbx_seq_one_letter_code
_entity_poly.pdbx_strand_id
1 'polypeptide(L)' 'MLQDVRAQRHTEIDYITGFLLNRARAHGVAVPENARLFELIKRKENEYEASH' A
#
# COMPACT_ATOMS: atom_id res chain seq x y z
N MET A 1 -8.86 0.92 -5.73
CA MET A 1 -7.45 0.51 -5.94
C MET A 1 -7.08 0.27 -7.39
N LEU A 2 -7.50 -0.81 -8.09
CA LEU A 2 -7.05 -1.05 -9.49
C LEU A 2 -7.40 0.11 -10.43
N GLN A 3 -8.58 0.72 -10.26
CA GLN A 3 -9.00 1.88 -11.04
C GLN A 3 -8.10 3.10 -10.79
N ASP A 4 -7.66 3.32 -9.56
CA ASP A 4 -6.77 4.42 -9.18
C ASP A 4 -5.38 4.20 -9.77
N VAL A 5 -4.85 2.98 -9.68
CA VAL A 5 -3.58 2.59 -10.33
C VAL A 5 -3.63 2.81 -11.84
N ARG A 6 -4.73 2.41 -12.50
CA ARG A 6 -4.90 2.62 -13.95
C ARG A 6 -5.04 4.09 -14.33
N ALA A 7 -5.58 4.90 -13.43
CA ALA A 7 -5.77 6.33 -13.62
C ALA A 7 -4.62 7.17 -13.02
N GLN A 8 -3.53 6.54 -12.56
CA GLN A 8 -2.39 7.19 -11.90
C GLN A 8 -2.79 8.13 -10.75
N ARG A 9 -3.77 7.70 -9.94
CA ARG A 9 -4.20 8.41 -8.73
C ARG A 9 -3.76 7.65 -7.49
N HIS A 10 -3.55 8.41 -6.41
CA HIS A 10 -3.30 7.87 -5.08
C HIS A 10 -4.39 6.87 -4.67
N THR A 11 -3.99 5.73 -4.12
CA THR A 11 -4.90 4.68 -3.66
C THR A 11 -5.20 4.82 -2.16
N GLU A 12 -6.14 4.04 -1.64
CA GLU A 12 -6.42 3.95 -0.20
C GLU A 12 -5.53 2.91 0.54
N ILE A 13 -4.39 2.51 -0.04
CA ILE A 13 -3.55 1.43 0.51
C ILE A 13 -3.12 1.68 1.96
N ASP A 14 -2.84 2.94 2.32
CA ASP A 14 -2.46 3.38 3.66
C ASP A 14 -3.56 3.13 4.69
N TYR A 15 -4.83 3.33 4.31
CA TYR A 15 -5.97 3.16 5.20
C TYR A 15 -6.46 1.71 5.28
N ILE A 16 -6.21 0.89 4.25
CA ILE A 16 -6.61 -0.52 4.23
C ILE A 16 -5.48 -1.39 4.79
N THR A 17 -4.37 -1.49 4.05
CA THR A 17 -3.28 -2.40 4.40
C THR A 17 -2.32 -1.75 5.38
N GLY A 18 -2.07 -0.44 5.26
CA GLY A 18 -1.26 0.30 6.25
C GLY A 18 -1.88 0.24 7.65
N PHE A 19 -3.20 0.38 7.77
CA PHE A 19 -3.92 0.15 9.02
C PHE A 19 -3.71 -1.27 9.58
N LEU A 20 -3.87 -2.30 8.73
CA LEU A 20 -3.62 -3.70 9.13
C LEU A 20 -2.18 -3.90 9.62
N LEU A 21 -1.18 -3.36 8.92
CA LEU A 21 0.22 -3.46 9.32
C LEU A 21 0.48 -2.79 10.68
N ASN A 22 -0.12 -1.62 10.91
CA ASN A 22 -0.03 -0.93 12.19
C ASN A 22 -0.65 -1.75 13.32
N ARG A 23 -1.81 -2.37 13.07
CA ARG A 23 -2.45 -3.25 14.06
C ARG A 23 -1.60 -4.50 14.30
N ALA A 24 -1.11 -5.16 13.26
CA ALA A 24 -0.28 -6.36 13.38
C ALA A 24 0.98 -6.10 14.19
N ARG A 25 1.65 -4.96 13.96
CA ARG A 25 2.79 -4.50 14.77
C ARG A 25 2.44 -4.34 16.25
N ALA A 26 1.30 -3.71 16.55
CA ALA A 26 0.86 -3.50 17.93
C ALA A 26 0.54 -4.81 18.68
N HIS A 27 0.19 -5.88 17.96
CA HIS A 27 -0.15 -7.19 18.52
C HIS A 27 0.96 -8.24 18.35
N GLY A 28 2.12 -7.87 17.78
CA GLY A 28 3.23 -8.80 17.53
C GLY A 28 2.90 -9.91 16.52
N VAL A 29 1.96 -9.67 15.60
CA VAL A 29 1.55 -10.65 14.58
C VAL A 29 2.35 -10.45 13.30
N ALA A 30 2.96 -11.52 12.78
CA ALA A 30 3.66 -11.50 11.50
C ALA A 30 2.66 -11.52 10.34
N VAL A 31 2.77 -10.55 9.43
CA VAL A 31 1.90 -10.39 8.25
C VAL A 31 2.74 -10.12 6.97
N PRO A 32 3.66 -11.04 6.60
CA PRO A 32 4.65 -10.78 5.56
C PRO A 32 4.02 -10.51 4.18
N GLU A 33 2.93 -11.19 3.81
CA GLU A 33 2.29 -10.96 2.51
C GLU A 33 1.59 -9.60 2.44
N ASN A 34 0.97 -9.14 3.53
CA ASN A 34 0.39 -7.80 3.58
C ASN A 34 1.47 -6.73 3.44
N ALA A 35 2.63 -6.91 4.09
CA ALA A 35 3.75 -6.00 3.95
C ALA A 35 4.28 -5.97 2.52
N ARG A 36 4.45 -7.15 1.90
CA ARG A 36 4.89 -7.27 0.50
C ARG A 36 3.92 -6.59 -0.48
N LEU A 37 2.62 -6.76 -0.28
CA LEU A 37 1.59 -6.12 -1.11
C LEU A 37 1.55 -4.60 -0.91
N PHE A 38 1.66 -4.14 0.33
CA PHE A 38 1.72 -2.71 0.66
C PHE A 38 2.88 -2.03 -0.09
N GLU A 39 4.09 -2.58 0.04
CA GLU A 39 5.28 -2.04 -0.64
C GLU A 39 5.15 -2.09 -2.16
N LEU A 40 4.57 -3.16 -2.72
CA LEU A 40 4.34 -3.26 -4.15
C LEU A 40 3.42 -2.15 -4.67
N ILE A 41 2.36 -1.83 -3.93
CA ILE A 41 1.46 -0.73 -4.30
C ILE A 41 2.15 0.61 -4.11
N LYS A 42 2.78 0.90 -2.96
CA LYS A 42 3.50 2.17 -2.75
C LYS A 42 4.57 2.42 -3.83
N ARG A 43 5.29 1.39 -4.26
CA ARG A 43 6.24 1.51 -5.38
C ARG A 43 5.56 1.93 -6.68
N LYS A 44 4.41 1.32 -7.01
CA LYS A 44 3.62 1.72 -8.18
C LYS A 44 3.13 3.17 -8.07
N GLU A 45 2.75 3.61 -6.87
CA GLU A 45 2.35 5.01 -6.64
C GLU A 45 3.50 5.98 -6.94
N ASN A 46 4.67 5.71 -6.37
CA ASN A 46 5.86 6.53 -6.58
C ASN A 46 6.31 6.58 -8.04
N GLU A 47 6.14 5.49 -8.80
CA GLU A 47 6.51 5.42 -10.23
C GLU A 47 5.75 6.46 -11.09
N TYR A 48 4.46 6.66 -10.86
CA TYR A 48 3.69 7.63 -11.65
C TYR A 48 3.70 9.04 -11.04
N GLU A 49 3.93 9.20 -9.73
CA GLU A 49 4.14 10.52 -9.11
C GLU A 49 5.45 11.18 -9.60
N ALA A 50 6.51 10.39 -9.76
CA ALA A 50 7.79 10.88 -10.31
C ALA A 50 7.74 11.24 -11.80
N SER A 51 6.65 10.87 -12.49
CA SER A 51 6.45 11.15 -13.91
C SER A 51 5.67 12.46 -14.16
N HIS A 52 5.26 13.16 -13.10
CA HIS A 52 4.59 14.47 -13.12
C HIS A 52 5.53 15.58 -12.64
#